data_AF-A0A7Y3MPL8-F1
#
_entry.id   AF-A0A7Y3MPL8-F1
#
_cell.length_a   1.000
_cell.length_b   1.000
_cell.length_c   1.000
_cell.angle_alpha   90.00
_cell.angle_beta   90.00
_cell.angle_gamma   90.00
#
_symmetry.space_group_name_H-M   'P 1'
#
loop_
_entity.id
_entity.type
_entity.pdbx_description
1 polymer ?
#
loop_
_entity_poly.entity_id
_entity_poly.type
_entity_poly.pdbx_seq_one_letter_code
_entity_poly.pdbx_strand_id
1 'polypeptide(L)'
;MRTLSLLLFLLFLVSCSAQRQTTESTRQSREKPKNIILLIGDGMGLSQVSSSEFFKEEPSHFEEFPVIGLIKTSASDMLITDSAAGATAFASGIKTYNGAIGMAPDYSEVETIVEQLSGRGYSSGVIATSSIVHATPASFYAHSRSRSLYEDIAADLVDSEIDFFAGGGLAFFQQRSDSIDMISRLKERGFTINTESLTPTRADKQGYLLASDGMPKMVDGRGDFLPQATQLALDQLSKNNWGFILIVEGSQIDWGGHANDAEYLIGELLDFDKTVGLALAFARKNKETLVIVTADHETGGFTLAPTSNDYNSIQPSFSTGGHSATWIPVFAYGPGAELFGGVYENTEIYHKMIKSLSE
;
A
#
# COMPACT_ATOMS: atom_id res chain seq x y z
N MET A 1 -57.31 47.73 55.40
CA MET A 1 -57.24 47.30 53.99
C MET A 1 -55.97 46.49 53.79
N ARG A 2 -56.06 45.40 53.00
CA ARG A 2 -55.01 44.42 52.62
C ARG A 2 -54.96 43.13 53.45
N THR A 3 -55.85 42.22 53.04
CA THR A 3 -55.65 40.79 52.75
C THR A 3 -54.21 40.27 52.77
N LEU A 4 -53.97 39.14 53.45
CA LEU A 4 -53.08 38.10 52.95
C LEU A 4 -53.50 36.73 53.51
N SER A 5 -54.15 35.95 52.65
CA SER A 5 -54.47 34.54 52.89
C SER A 5 -53.22 33.68 52.70
N LEU A 6 -53.08 32.76 53.65
CA LEU A 6 -52.31 31.53 53.65
C LEU A 6 -52.28 30.84 52.27
N LEU A 7 -51.08 30.54 51.73
CA LEU A 7 -50.93 29.50 50.71
C LEU A 7 -49.81 28.53 51.10
N LEU A 8 -50.22 27.28 51.25
CA LEU A 8 -49.47 26.08 51.55
C LEU A 8 -48.37 25.85 50.49
N PHE A 9 -47.11 25.75 50.91
CA PHE A 9 -46.03 25.22 50.07
C PHE A 9 -45.94 23.70 50.29
N LEU A 10 -46.42 22.93 49.32
CA LEU A 10 -46.22 21.47 49.27
C LEU A 10 -44.76 21.20 48.86
N LEU A 11 -43.94 20.71 49.81
CA LEU A 11 -42.64 20.13 49.48
C LEU A 11 -42.86 18.72 48.88
N PHE A 12 -42.72 18.61 47.57
CA PHE A 12 -42.54 17.30 46.91
C PHE A 12 -41.11 16.82 47.16
N LEU A 13 -40.97 15.84 48.06
CA LEU A 13 -39.76 15.05 48.21
C LEU A 13 -39.61 14.16 46.96
N VAL A 14 -38.85 14.62 45.97
CA VAL A 14 -38.41 13.78 44.86
C VAL A 14 -37.36 12.82 45.40
N SER A 15 -37.79 11.58 45.65
CA SER A 15 -36.91 10.47 45.98
C SER A 15 -36.01 10.20 44.78
N CYS A 16 -34.74 10.59 44.88
CA CYS A 16 -33.71 10.25 43.90
C CYS A 16 -33.40 8.76 44.03
N SER A 17 -34.12 7.94 43.27
CA SER A 17 -33.73 6.58 42.94
C SER A 17 -32.47 6.67 42.07
N ALA A 18 -31.29 6.63 42.68
CA ALA A 18 -30.03 6.51 41.97
C ALA A 18 -29.95 5.13 41.31
N GLN A 19 -30.55 5.02 40.12
CA GLN A 19 -30.41 3.87 39.25
C GLN A 19 -28.96 3.89 38.76
N ARG A 20 -28.13 3.01 39.34
CA ARG A 20 -26.80 2.70 38.80
C ARG A 20 -27.00 2.26 37.36
N GLN A 21 -26.77 3.15 36.41
CA GLN A 21 -26.42 2.77 35.06
C GLN A 21 -25.11 2.01 35.17
N THR A 22 -25.21 0.68 35.19
CA THR A 22 -24.13 -0.17 34.73
C THR A 22 -23.87 0.23 33.28
N THR A 23 -22.90 1.11 33.07
CA THR A 23 -22.22 1.23 31.79
C THR A 23 -21.61 -0.14 31.52
N GLU A 24 -22.35 -1.00 30.83
CA GLU A 24 -21.75 -2.08 30.06
C GLU A 24 -20.83 -1.39 29.06
N SER A 25 -19.58 -1.23 29.46
CA SER A 25 -18.46 -1.12 28.53
C SER A 25 -18.53 -2.42 27.72
N THR A 26 -19.25 -2.39 26.60
CA THR A 26 -19.03 -3.33 25.51
C THR A 26 -17.56 -3.24 25.17
N ARG A 27 -16.76 -4.14 25.75
CA ARG A 27 -15.49 -4.54 25.17
C ARG A 27 -15.87 -5.13 23.82
N GLN A 28 -15.99 -4.28 22.82
CA GLN A 28 -15.91 -4.69 21.43
C GLN A 28 -14.58 -5.45 21.39
N SER A 29 -14.64 -6.78 21.29
CA SER A 29 -13.45 -7.53 20.95
C SER A 29 -12.95 -6.87 19.68
N ARG A 30 -11.78 -6.24 19.72
CA ARG A 30 -11.17 -5.71 18.51
C ARG A 30 -10.96 -6.94 17.64
N GLU A 31 -11.81 -7.10 16.62
CA GLU A 31 -11.66 -8.20 15.69
C GLU A 31 -10.28 -8.06 15.06
N LYS A 32 -9.55 -9.17 14.91
CA LYS A 32 -8.22 -9.16 14.29
C LYS A 32 -8.40 -9.31 12.79
N PRO A 33 -7.64 -8.59 11.95
CA PRO A 33 -7.58 -8.95 10.54
C PRO A 33 -6.95 -10.34 10.39
N LYS A 34 -7.45 -11.11 9.43
CA LYS A 34 -6.75 -12.28 8.88
C LYS A 34 -5.90 -11.92 7.69
N ASN A 35 -6.24 -10.83 7.00
CA ASN A 35 -5.59 -10.46 5.75
C ASN A 35 -5.08 -9.03 5.82
N ILE A 36 -3.95 -8.78 5.17
CA ILE A 36 -3.39 -7.46 4.99
C ILE A 36 -3.31 -7.17 3.49
N ILE A 37 -3.86 -6.04 3.07
CA ILE A 37 -3.61 -5.46 1.75
C ILE A 37 -2.87 -4.16 1.95
N LEU A 38 -1.60 -4.12 1.52
CA LEU A 38 -0.77 -2.93 1.52
C LEU A 38 -0.71 -2.39 0.08
N LEU A 39 -1.34 -1.25 -0.16
CA LEU A 39 -1.27 -0.53 -1.42
C LEU A 39 -0.26 0.61 -1.32
N ILE A 40 0.69 0.65 -2.25
CA ILE A 40 1.77 1.64 -2.31
C ILE A 40 1.63 2.42 -3.63
N GLY A 41 1.32 3.71 -3.55
CA GLY A 41 1.49 4.60 -4.69
C GLY A 41 2.90 5.15 -4.65
N ASP A 42 3.83 4.63 -5.45
CA ASP A 42 5.23 5.09 -5.45
C ASP A 42 5.26 6.61 -5.72
N GLY A 43 5.95 7.39 -4.89
CA GLY A 43 5.99 8.86 -5.03
C GLY A 43 4.69 9.61 -4.72
N MET A 44 3.65 8.95 -4.18
CA MET A 44 2.32 9.51 -3.94
C MET A 44 2.21 10.31 -2.62
N GLY A 45 2.70 11.55 -2.63
CA GLY A 45 2.49 12.52 -1.55
C GLY A 45 1.03 13.01 -1.43
N LEU A 46 0.77 13.87 -0.45
CA LEU A 46 -0.59 14.43 -0.21
C LEU A 46 -1.13 15.23 -1.40
N SER A 47 -0.27 15.96 -2.12
CA SER A 47 -0.70 16.73 -3.29
C SER A 47 -1.07 15.85 -4.47
N GLN A 48 -0.38 14.71 -4.63
CA GLN A 48 -0.73 13.66 -5.58
C GLN A 48 -2.12 13.13 -5.20
N VAL A 49 -2.33 12.65 -3.97
CA VAL A 49 -3.67 12.18 -3.52
C VAL A 49 -4.76 13.22 -3.79
N SER A 50 -4.49 14.50 -3.46
CA SER A 50 -5.44 15.59 -3.65
C SER A 50 -5.84 15.81 -5.11
N SER A 51 -5.02 15.42 -6.10
CA SER A 51 -5.42 15.59 -7.51
C SER A 51 -6.59 14.68 -7.89
N SER A 52 -6.84 13.60 -7.15
CA SER A 52 -8.04 12.77 -7.36
C SER A 52 -9.34 13.55 -7.14
N GLU A 53 -9.37 14.55 -6.25
CA GLU A 53 -10.56 15.38 -6.02
C GLU A 53 -10.92 16.27 -7.23
N PHE A 54 -9.90 16.74 -7.94
CA PHE A 54 -10.07 17.76 -8.98
C PHE A 54 -10.06 17.22 -10.40
N PHE A 55 -9.46 16.04 -10.60
CA PHE A 55 -9.25 15.44 -11.92
C PHE A 55 -9.99 14.11 -12.10
N LYS A 56 -10.75 13.66 -11.10
CA LYS A 56 -11.67 12.52 -11.19
C LYS A 56 -13.12 13.03 -11.29
N GLU A 57 -13.95 12.35 -12.08
CA GLU A 57 -15.39 12.68 -12.17
C GLU A 57 -16.19 12.12 -10.99
N GLU A 58 -15.78 10.97 -10.46
CA GLU A 58 -16.40 10.30 -9.32
C GLU A 58 -15.65 10.62 -8.02
N PRO A 59 -16.30 10.57 -6.83
CA PRO A 59 -15.64 10.81 -5.55
C PRO A 59 -14.40 9.93 -5.34
N SER A 60 -13.39 10.48 -4.68
CA SER A 60 -12.12 9.79 -4.44
C SER A 60 -12.29 8.64 -3.45
N HIS A 61 -11.69 7.47 -3.71
CA HIS A 61 -11.75 6.37 -2.73
C HIS A 61 -10.90 6.65 -1.49
N PHE A 62 -9.99 7.62 -1.55
CA PHE A 62 -9.24 8.11 -0.39
C PHE A 62 -10.15 8.75 0.69
N GLU A 63 -11.32 9.29 0.31
CA GLU A 63 -12.30 9.86 1.25
C GLU A 63 -13.01 8.80 2.11
N GLU A 64 -12.96 7.53 1.70
CA GLU A 64 -13.65 6.44 2.40
C GLU A 64 -12.91 5.95 3.66
N PHE A 65 -11.66 6.40 3.87
CA PHE A 65 -10.83 5.93 4.97
C PHE A 65 -11.13 6.64 6.29
N PRO A 66 -11.47 5.88 7.37
CA PRO A 66 -11.79 6.46 8.67
C PRO A 66 -10.54 6.84 9.49
N VAL A 67 -9.37 6.31 9.14
CA VAL A 67 -8.11 6.56 9.87
C VAL A 67 -7.06 7.08 8.90
N ILE A 68 -6.45 8.21 9.26
CA ILE A 68 -5.39 8.86 8.50
C ILE A 68 -4.21 9.13 9.45
N GLY A 69 -3.01 8.85 8.98
CA GLY A 69 -1.73 9.17 9.62
C GLY A 69 -0.75 9.80 8.64
N LEU A 70 0.43 10.15 9.15
CA LEU A 70 1.55 10.67 8.36
C LEU A 70 2.83 9.93 8.76
N ILE A 71 3.67 9.61 7.77
CA ILE A 71 4.98 8.97 8.00
C ILE A 71 6.14 9.83 7.55
N LYS A 72 7.26 9.68 8.26
CA LYS A 72 8.58 10.19 7.87
C LYS A 72 9.36 9.08 7.18
N THR A 73 9.91 9.39 6.01
CA THR A 73 10.41 8.37 5.10
C THR A 73 11.92 8.38 4.89
N SER A 74 12.68 9.26 5.56
CA SER A 74 14.14 9.33 5.41
C SER A 74 14.83 7.95 5.51
N ALA A 75 15.88 7.75 4.71
CA ALA A 75 16.76 6.59 4.81
C ALA A 75 17.62 6.64 6.08
N SER A 76 18.42 5.62 6.33
CA SER A 76 19.32 5.57 7.50
C SER A 76 20.47 6.59 7.42
N ASP A 77 20.92 6.90 6.20
CA ASP A 77 22.07 7.75 5.92
C ASP A 77 21.74 9.00 5.07
N MET A 78 20.49 9.14 4.63
CA MET A 78 20.02 10.28 3.82
C MET A 78 18.67 10.82 4.28
N LEU A 79 18.50 12.15 4.20
CA LEU A 79 17.24 12.82 4.55
C LEU A 79 16.10 12.53 3.57
N ILE A 80 16.44 12.18 2.33
CA ILE A 80 15.51 11.84 1.25
C ILE A 80 15.80 10.39 0.86
N THR A 81 14.78 9.54 1.02
CA THR A 81 14.87 8.11 0.68
C THR A 81 14.71 7.89 -0.81
N ASP A 82 15.16 6.73 -1.28
CA ASP A 82 14.67 6.12 -2.52
C ASP A 82 13.62 5.03 -2.23
N SER A 83 13.00 4.51 -3.28
CA SER A 83 11.99 3.45 -3.17
C SER A 83 12.49 2.18 -2.49
N ALA A 84 13.78 1.83 -2.68
CA ALA A 84 14.37 0.62 -2.12
C ALA A 84 14.45 0.69 -0.59
N ALA A 85 15.01 1.77 -0.04
CA ALA A 85 15.05 1.99 1.40
C ALA A 85 13.65 2.22 2.00
N GLY A 86 12.77 2.92 1.28
CA GLY A 86 11.39 3.17 1.69
C GLY A 86 10.59 1.87 1.83
N ALA A 87 10.63 1.01 0.82
CA ALA A 87 9.94 -0.27 0.81
C ALA A 87 10.59 -1.28 1.77
N THR A 88 11.92 -1.30 1.91
CA THR A 88 12.59 -2.15 2.91
C THR A 88 12.15 -1.79 4.33
N ALA A 89 11.90 -0.50 4.63
CA ALA A 89 11.36 -0.09 5.92
C ALA A 89 9.94 -0.65 6.19
N PHE A 90 9.10 -0.75 5.15
CA PHE A 90 7.77 -1.38 5.24
C PHE A 90 7.87 -2.90 5.37
N ALA A 91 8.83 -3.51 4.68
CA ALA A 91 9.00 -4.95 4.63
C ALA A 91 9.65 -5.51 5.88
N SER A 92 10.58 -4.80 6.52
CA SER A 92 11.42 -5.34 7.61
C SER A 92 11.40 -4.52 8.90
N GLY A 93 10.75 -3.35 8.91
CA GLY A 93 10.61 -2.52 10.11
C GLY A 93 11.90 -1.86 10.59
N ILE A 94 12.90 -1.74 9.72
CA ILE A 94 14.16 -1.04 10.00
C ILE A 94 14.49 0.01 8.94
N LYS A 95 15.25 1.04 9.32
CA LYS A 95 15.82 2.00 8.36
C LYS A 95 17.04 1.38 7.67
N THR A 96 17.24 1.69 6.40
CA THR A 96 18.40 1.25 5.63
C THR A 96 18.88 2.32 4.63
N TYR A 97 19.97 2.07 3.93
CA TYR A 97 20.58 2.99 2.96
C TYR A 97 19.85 2.95 1.62
N ASN A 98 19.91 4.06 0.87
CA ASN A 98 19.29 4.14 -0.45
C ASN A 98 19.83 3.06 -1.41
N GLY A 99 18.94 2.36 -2.09
CA GLY A 99 19.25 1.25 -2.98
C GLY A 99 19.27 -0.14 -2.34
N ALA A 100 19.11 -0.25 -1.01
CA ALA A 100 19.02 -1.53 -0.31
C ALA A 100 17.67 -2.23 -0.55
N ILE A 101 17.69 -3.51 -0.90
CA ILE A 101 16.51 -4.37 -1.04
C ILE A 101 16.60 -5.43 0.06
N GLY A 102 15.79 -5.34 1.12
CA GLY A 102 15.80 -6.36 2.18
C GLY A 102 17.14 -6.46 2.94
N MET A 103 17.89 -5.36 3.03
CA MET A 103 19.20 -5.30 3.71
C MET A 103 19.19 -4.29 4.86
N ALA A 104 19.92 -4.60 5.94
CA ALA A 104 20.24 -3.66 7.02
C ALA A 104 21.36 -2.67 6.62
N PRO A 105 21.55 -1.56 7.39
CA PRO A 105 22.62 -0.60 7.15
C PRO A 105 24.05 -1.18 7.12
N ASP A 106 24.27 -2.33 7.77
CA ASP A 106 25.56 -3.04 7.80
C ASP A 106 25.69 -4.09 6.68
N TYR A 107 24.78 -4.08 5.70
CA TYR A 107 24.72 -4.99 4.56
C TYR A 107 24.42 -6.45 4.90
N SER A 108 23.86 -6.75 6.09
CA SER A 108 23.26 -8.05 6.36
C SER A 108 21.84 -8.12 5.80
N GLU A 109 21.39 -9.32 5.43
CA GLU A 109 20.01 -9.60 5.07
C GLU A 109 19.10 -9.43 6.30
N VAL A 110 17.85 -9.01 6.09
CA VAL A 110 16.86 -8.89 7.16
C VAL A 110 15.56 -9.58 6.78
N GLU A 111 15.01 -10.36 7.71
CA GLU A 111 13.73 -11.06 7.51
C GLU A 111 12.62 -10.06 7.16
N THR A 112 11.92 -10.32 6.07
CA THR A 112 10.78 -9.53 5.62
C THR A 112 9.47 -10.03 6.25
N ILE A 113 8.45 -9.18 6.22
CA ILE A 113 7.10 -9.55 6.66
C ILE A 113 6.52 -10.70 5.84
N VAL A 114 6.87 -10.80 4.56
CA VAL A 114 6.42 -11.92 3.71
C VAL A 114 7.02 -13.22 4.22
N GLU A 115 8.33 -13.28 4.42
CA GLU A 115 9.00 -14.47 4.96
C GLU A 115 8.43 -14.86 6.32
N GLN A 116 8.25 -13.88 7.20
CA GLN A 116 7.72 -14.09 8.54
C GLN A 116 6.28 -14.62 8.54
N LEU A 117 5.41 -14.11 7.66
CA LEU A 117 4.01 -14.53 7.58
C LEU A 117 3.85 -15.86 6.82
N SER A 118 4.62 -16.08 5.75
CA SER A 118 4.66 -17.36 5.04
C SER A 118 5.12 -18.50 5.96
N GLY A 119 6.11 -18.24 6.84
CA GLY A 119 6.51 -19.17 7.91
C GLY A 119 5.40 -19.51 8.92
N ARG A 120 4.33 -18.70 8.96
CA ARG A 120 3.11 -18.93 9.77
C ARG A 120 1.94 -19.49 8.95
N GLY A 121 2.17 -19.82 7.67
CA GLY A 121 1.19 -20.43 6.77
C GLY A 121 0.33 -19.45 5.98
N TYR A 122 0.59 -18.15 6.04
CA TYR A 122 -0.10 -17.15 5.23
C TYR A 122 0.31 -17.31 3.76
N SER A 123 -0.61 -16.99 2.84
CA SER A 123 -0.25 -16.83 1.43
C SER A 123 0.22 -15.41 1.16
N SER A 124 1.06 -15.23 0.13
CA SER A 124 1.61 -13.92 -0.19
C SER A 124 1.53 -13.57 -1.67
N GLY A 125 1.36 -12.29 -1.98
CA GLY A 125 1.40 -11.81 -3.34
C GLY A 125 1.93 -10.39 -3.51
N VAL A 126 2.51 -10.12 -4.67
CA VAL A 126 3.12 -8.83 -5.02
C VAL A 126 2.71 -8.43 -6.44
N ILE A 127 2.19 -7.22 -6.60
CA ILE A 127 1.75 -6.67 -7.88
C ILE A 127 2.40 -5.31 -8.08
N ALA A 128 2.90 -5.04 -9.29
CA ALA A 128 3.47 -3.75 -9.64
C ALA A 128 3.13 -3.36 -11.08
N THR A 129 2.97 -2.06 -11.32
CA THR A 129 2.88 -1.53 -12.69
C THR A 129 4.26 -1.27 -13.31
N SER A 130 5.33 -1.37 -12.54
CA SER A 130 6.70 -1.48 -13.02
C SER A 130 7.08 -2.92 -13.39
N SER A 131 8.37 -3.15 -13.61
CA SER A 131 8.95 -4.49 -13.54
C SER A 131 8.75 -5.09 -12.14
N ILE A 132 8.47 -6.39 -12.04
CA ILE A 132 8.31 -7.07 -10.75
C ILE A 132 9.62 -7.13 -9.93
N VAL A 133 10.77 -6.91 -10.60
CA VAL A 133 12.09 -6.82 -9.96
C VAL A 133 12.49 -5.39 -9.60
N HIS A 134 11.58 -4.42 -9.77
CA HIS A 134 11.81 -3.05 -9.31
C HIS A 134 11.84 -2.98 -7.77
N ALA A 135 12.33 -1.86 -7.24
CA ALA A 135 12.74 -1.78 -5.85
C ALA A 135 11.62 -2.05 -4.84
N THR A 136 10.45 -1.46 -5.04
CA THR A 136 9.31 -1.61 -4.13
C THR A 136 8.82 -3.06 -4.04
N PRO A 137 8.45 -3.76 -5.14
CA PRO A 137 8.03 -5.15 -5.06
C PRO A 137 9.16 -6.05 -4.56
N ALA A 138 10.39 -5.84 -5.04
CA ALA A 138 11.56 -6.64 -4.67
C ALA A 138 11.86 -6.60 -3.16
N SER A 139 11.65 -5.46 -2.49
CA SER A 139 11.93 -5.32 -1.06
C SER A 139 11.09 -6.23 -0.16
N PHE A 140 10.02 -6.83 -0.69
CA PHE A 140 9.18 -7.79 0.03
C PHE A 140 9.55 -9.26 -0.20
N TYR A 141 10.46 -9.58 -1.12
CA TYR A 141 10.79 -10.99 -1.43
C TYR A 141 12.28 -11.28 -1.69
N ALA A 142 13.11 -10.26 -1.85
CA ALA A 142 14.52 -10.38 -2.23
C ALA A 142 15.46 -9.74 -1.22
N HIS A 143 16.73 -10.14 -1.28
CA HIS A 143 17.80 -9.56 -0.47
C HIS A 143 18.98 -9.16 -1.37
N SER A 144 19.07 -7.88 -1.70
CA SER A 144 20.10 -7.36 -2.58
C SER A 144 20.69 -6.06 -2.06
N ARG A 145 22.02 -5.98 -2.13
CA ARG A 145 22.78 -4.77 -1.76
C ARG A 145 22.55 -3.60 -2.71
N SER A 146 21.96 -3.85 -3.88
CA SER A 146 21.63 -2.79 -4.83
C SER A 146 20.37 -3.15 -5.62
N ARG A 147 19.42 -2.22 -5.64
CA ARG A 147 18.21 -2.26 -6.48
C ARG A 147 18.50 -2.41 -7.98
N SER A 148 19.74 -2.19 -8.42
CA SER A 148 20.14 -2.32 -9.83
C SER A 148 20.46 -3.76 -10.26
N LEU A 149 20.53 -4.71 -9.33
CA LEU A 149 20.88 -6.11 -9.62
C LEU A 149 19.64 -6.91 -10.03
N TYR A 150 18.98 -6.49 -11.11
CA TYR A 150 17.70 -7.04 -11.53
C TYR A 150 17.70 -8.53 -11.87
N GLU A 151 18.79 -9.07 -12.43
CA GLU A 151 18.91 -10.51 -12.68
C GLU A 151 19.04 -11.32 -11.38
N ASP A 152 19.72 -10.79 -10.38
CA ASP A 152 19.83 -11.44 -9.07
C ASP A 152 18.49 -11.38 -8.34
N ILE A 153 17.82 -10.21 -8.37
CA ILE A 153 16.48 -10.05 -7.80
C ILE A 153 15.45 -10.96 -8.49
N ALA A 154 15.54 -11.14 -9.81
CA ALA A 154 14.70 -12.10 -10.53
C ALA A 154 14.93 -13.54 -10.03
N ALA A 155 16.17 -13.91 -9.71
CA ALA A 155 16.49 -15.22 -9.15
C ALA A 155 15.92 -15.37 -7.73
N ASP A 156 16.01 -14.33 -6.89
CA ASP A 156 15.40 -14.32 -5.56
C ASP A 156 13.87 -14.54 -5.63
N LEU A 157 13.17 -13.95 -6.60
CA LEU A 157 11.72 -14.17 -6.76
C LEU A 157 11.39 -15.65 -6.93
N VAL A 158 12.20 -16.39 -7.70
CA VAL A 158 12.01 -17.84 -7.94
C VAL A 158 12.12 -18.63 -6.64
N ASP A 159 13.02 -18.22 -5.76
CA ASP A 159 13.35 -18.93 -4.53
C ASP A 159 12.58 -18.39 -3.31
N SER A 160 11.80 -17.32 -3.49
CA SER A 160 10.98 -16.66 -2.46
C SER A 160 9.70 -17.41 -2.07
N GLU A 161 9.07 -16.91 -1.00
CA GLU A 161 7.81 -17.42 -0.45
C GLU A 161 6.56 -16.82 -1.14
N ILE A 162 6.70 -16.22 -2.32
CA ILE A 162 5.60 -15.66 -3.10
C ILE A 162 4.70 -16.77 -3.68
N ASP A 163 3.38 -16.54 -3.64
CA ASP A 163 2.37 -17.41 -4.28
C ASP A 163 1.70 -16.74 -5.49
N PHE A 164 1.62 -15.41 -5.50
CA PHE A 164 1.07 -14.64 -6.61
C PHE A 164 1.98 -13.48 -6.99
N PHE A 165 2.31 -13.32 -8.27
CA PHE A 165 2.88 -12.06 -8.73
C PHE A 165 2.36 -11.61 -10.08
N ALA A 166 2.30 -10.29 -10.28
CA ALA A 166 1.94 -9.70 -11.57
C ALA A 166 2.65 -8.38 -11.81
N GLY A 167 3.23 -8.22 -12.99
CA GLY A 167 3.88 -6.99 -13.42
C GLY A 167 4.52 -7.14 -14.78
N GLY A 168 5.42 -6.22 -15.10
CA GLY A 168 6.35 -6.41 -16.20
C GLY A 168 7.63 -7.13 -15.77
N GLY A 169 8.69 -7.00 -16.56
CA GLY A 169 10.03 -7.47 -16.24
C GLY A 169 10.43 -8.76 -16.95
N LEU A 170 9.68 -9.20 -17.97
CA LEU A 170 9.92 -10.48 -18.67
C LEU A 170 11.37 -10.63 -19.18
N ALA A 171 12.02 -9.54 -19.59
CA ALA A 171 13.40 -9.58 -20.04
C ALA A 171 14.37 -10.08 -18.95
N PHE A 172 14.14 -9.77 -17.68
CA PHE A 172 15.00 -10.23 -16.58
C PHE A 172 14.86 -11.73 -16.26
N PHE A 173 13.85 -12.39 -16.84
CA PHE A 173 13.61 -13.83 -16.71
C PHE A 173 14.05 -14.62 -17.96
N GLN A 174 14.10 -13.99 -19.13
CA GLN A 174 14.36 -14.67 -20.42
C GLN A 174 15.60 -14.17 -21.17
N GLN A 175 15.99 -12.91 -21.01
CA GLN A 175 17.08 -12.26 -21.75
C GLN A 175 18.29 -12.02 -20.84
N ARG A 176 18.61 -13.03 -20.03
CA ARG A 176 19.62 -12.91 -18.97
C ARG A 176 21.04 -13.08 -19.48
N SER A 177 21.97 -12.39 -18.84
CA SER A 177 23.41 -12.48 -19.13
C SER A 177 23.97 -13.90 -18.94
N ASP A 178 23.43 -14.64 -17.98
CA ASP A 178 23.79 -16.03 -17.67
C ASP A 178 23.09 -17.09 -18.55
N SER A 179 22.17 -16.65 -19.42
CA SER A 179 21.36 -17.51 -20.30
C SER A 179 20.48 -18.55 -19.57
N ILE A 180 20.23 -18.40 -18.26
CA ILE A 180 19.37 -19.31 -17.52
C ILE A 180 17.90 -18.94 -17.76
N ASP A 181 17.05 -19.93 -18.05
CA ASP A 181 15.61 -19.72 -18.19
C ASP A 181 14.90 -19.72 -16.83
N MET A 182 14.66 -18.52 -16.28
CA MET A 182 13.96 -18.37 -14.99
C MET A 182 12.47 -18.73 -15.08
N ILE A 183 11.85 -18.69 -16.27
CA ILE A 183 10.45 -19.09 -16.46
C ILE A 183 10.31 -20.59 -16.22
N SER A 184 11.26 -21.39 -16.74
CA SER A 184 11.31 -22.82 -16.46
C SER A 184 11.51 -23.11 -14.98
N ARG A 185 12.40 -22.37 -14.30
CA ARG A 185 12.59 -22.53 -12.85
C ARG A 185 11.34 -22.15 -12.03
N LEU A 186 10.61 -21.10 -12.41
CA LEU A 186 9.33 -20.76 -11.77
C LEU A 186 8.32 -21.91 -11.90
N LYS A 187 8.25 -22.54 -13.08
CA LYS A 187 7.38 -23.72 -13.29
C LYS A 187 7.82 -24.91 -12.45
N GLU A 188 9.11 -25.15 -12.28
CA GLU A 188 9.65 -26.18 -11.38
C GLU A 188 9.29 -25.89 -9.91
N ARG A 189 9.15 -24.62 -9.54
CA ARG A 189 8.65 -24.15 -8.24
C ARG A 189 7.12 -24.15 -8.13
N GLY A 190 6.42 -24.69 -9.13
CA GLY A 190 4.97 -24.90 -9.12
C GLY A 190 4.14 -23.74 -9.66
N PHE A 191 4.76 -22.67 -10.18
CA PHE A 191 4.01 -21.56 -10.76
C PHE A 191 3.40 -21.92 -12.12
N THR A 192 2.17 -21.47 -12.32
CA THR A 192 1.62 -21.26 -13.67
C THR A 192 1.95 -19.85 -14.12
N ILE A 193 2.77 -19.71 -15.16
CA ILE A 193 3.23 -18.42 -15.69
C ILE A 193 2.49 -18.05 -16.98
N ASN A 194 1.95 -16.82 -17.03
CA ASN A 194 1.41 -16.21 -18.23
C ASN A 194 2.22 -14.96 -18.62
N THR A 195 2.49 -14.80 -19.92
CA THR A 195 3.30 -13.69 -20.46
C THR A 195 2.56 -12.83 -21.49
N GLU A 196 1.28 -13.12 -21.71
CA GLU A 196 0.47 -12.48 -22.75
C GLU A 196 -0.72 -11.72 -22.16
N SER A 197 -1.36 -12.24 -21.11
CA SER A 197 -2.56 -11.64 -20.51
C SER A 197 -2.81 -12.09 -19.07
N LEU A 198 -3.67 -11.34 -18.37
CA LEU A 198 -4.23 -11.71 -17.06
C LEU A 198 -5.31 -12.81 -17.17
N THR A 199 -4.98 -13.93 -17.82
CA THR A 199 -5.91 -15.06 -17.90
C THR A 199 -6.03 -15.72 -16.53
N PRO A 200 -7.25 -15.83 -15.95
CA PRO A 200 -7.44 -16.49 -14.66
C PRO A 200 -7.09 -17.97 -14.74
N THR A 201 -6.43 -18.51 -13.71
CA THR A 201 -6.19 -19.95 -13.61
C THR A 201 -6.66 -20.49 -12.26
N ARG A 202 -6.58 -21.82 -12.09
CA ARG A 202 -6.90 -22.49 -10.81
C ARG A 202 -5.63 -22.95 -10.06
N ALA A 203 -4.45 -22.50 -10.49
CA ALA A 203 -3.20 -22.89 -9.86
C ALA A 203 -3.06 -22.24 -8.48
N ASP A 204 -2.41 -22.96 -7.57
CA ASP A 204 -2.12 -22.46 -6.21
C ASP A 204 -1.00 -21.40 -6.22
N LYS A 205 -0.13 -21.44 -7.24
CA LYS A 205 0.88 -20.41 -7.52
C LYS A 205 0.73 -19.84 -8.94
N GLN A 206 0.64 -18.53 -9.07
CA GLN A 206 0.40 -17.84 -10.34
C GLN A 206 1.37 -16.66 -10.54
N GLY A 207 1.87 -16.51 -11.76
CA GLY A 207 2.80 -15.43 -12.11
C GLY A 207 2.45 -14.82 -13.47
N TYR A 208 2.45 -13.50 -13.55
CA TYR A 208 2.13 -12.75 -14.75
C TYR A 208 3.27 -11.77 -15.08
N LEU A 209 3.94 -11.97 -16.22
CA LEU A 209 5.02 -11.11 -16.72
C LEU A 209 4.62 -10.54 -18.08
N LEU A 210 3.91 -9.41 -18.06
CA LEU A 210 3.12 -8.96 -19.21
C LEU A 210 3.78 -7.83 -20.02
N ALA A 211 5.00 -7.44 -19.65
CA ALA A 211 5.81 -6.48 -20.39
C ALA A 211 7.29 -6.83 -20.27
N SER A 212 8.09 -6.37 -21.24
CA SER A 212 9.55 -6.63 -21.26
C SER A 212 10.26 -6.04 -20.04
N ASP A 213 9.88 -4.83 -19.64
CA ASP A 213 10.40 -4.11 -18.47
C ASP A 213 9.23 -3.57 -17.64
N GLY A 214 8.96 -2.26 -17.56
CA GLY A 214 7.73 -1.75 -16.95
C GLY A 214 6.47 -2.05 -17.78
N MET A 215 5.30 -2.13 -17.14
CA MET A 215 4.04 -2.08 -17.89
C MET A 215 3.93 -0.73 -18.64
N PRO A 216 3.12 -0.62 -19.70
CA PRO A 216 2.84 0.67 -20.32
C PRO A 216 2.31 1.71 -19.32
N LYS A 217 2.45 2.99 -19.64
CA LYS A 217 1.81 4.07 -18.86
C LYS A 217 0.30 4.00 -19.01
N MET A 218 -0.44 4.55 -18.06
CA MET A 218 -1.89 4.72 -18.20
C MET A 218 -2.26 5.58 -19.41
N VAL A 219 -1.54 6.68 -19.62
CA VAL A 219 -1.73 7.58 -20.78
C VAL A 219 -1.41 6.91 -22.12
N ASP A 220 -0.61 5.84 -22.11
CA ASP A 220 -0.26 5.04 -23.29
C ASP A 220 -1.20 3.82 -23.47
N GLY A 221 -2.28 3.74 -22.70
CA GLY A 221 -3.32 2.72 -22.88
C GLY A 221 -3.03 1.37 -22.21
N ARG A 222 -2.36 1.34 -21.04
CA ARG A 222 -2.17 0.12 -20.22
C ARG A 222 -3.47 -0.65 -19.95
N GLY A 223 -4.61 0.05 -19.90
CA GLY A 223 -5.89 -0.51 -19.50
C GLY A 223 -5.95 -0.81 -17.99
N ASP A 224 -6.94 -1.58 -17.57
CA ASP A 224 -7.22 -1.86 -16.16
C ASP A 224 -6.32 -2.99 -15.58
N PHE A 225 -5.04 -3.02 -15.92
CA PHE A 225 -4.10 -4.05 -15.48
C PHE A 225 -4.03 -4.16 -13.94
N LEU A 226 -3.80 -3.04 -13.24
CA LEU A 226 -3.58 -3.03 -11.80
C LEU A 226 -4.81 -3.52 -11.01
N PRO A 227 -6.04 -3.03 -11.26
CA PRO A 227 -7.22 -3.55 -10.58
C PRO A 227 -7.54 -5.00 -10.98
N GLN A 228 -7.35 -5.41 -12.25
CA GLN A 228 -7.60 -6.80 -12.66
C GLN A 228 -6.61 -7.79 -12.04
N ALA A 229 -5.32 -7.45 -12.01
CA ALA A 229 -4.31 -8.27 -11.35
C ALA A 229 -4.59 -8.38 -9.84
N THR A 230 -5.00 -7.28 -9.22
CA THR A 230 -5.40 -7.26 -7.80
C THR A 230 -6.60 -8.17 -7.54
N GLN A 231 -7.63 -8.13 -8.39
CA GLN A 231 -8.78 -9.03 -8.27
C GLN A 231 -8.36 -10.50 -8.38
N LEU A 232 -7.48 -10.85 -9.32
CA LEU A 232 -6.98 -12.23 -9.47
C LEU A 232 -6.19 -12.70 -8.24
N ALA A 233 -5.33 -11.83 -7.69
CA ALA A 233 -4.62 -12.13 -6.45
C ALA A 233 -5.59 -12.38 -5.31
N LEU A 234 -6.59 -11.51 -5.13
CA LEU A 234 -7.61 -11.68 -4.08
C LEU A 234 -8.41 -12.97 -4.28
N ASP A 235 -8.79 -13.32 -5.51
CA ASP A 235 -9.50 -14.56 -5.82
C ASP A 235 -8.66 -15.82 -5.55
N GLN A 236 -7.34 -15.74 -5.67
CA GLN A 236 -6.43 -16.84 -5.31
C GLN A 236 -6.17 -16.88 -3.81
N LEU A 237 -5.60 -15.81 -3.25
CA LEU A 237 -5.03 -15.77 -1.90
C LEU A 237 -6.10 -15.90 -0.81
N SER A 238 -7.32 -15.40 -1.06
CA SER A 238 -8.43 -15.49 -0.10
C SER A 238 -8.93 -16.92 0.18
N LYS A 239 -8.45 -17.91 -0.58
CA LYS A 239 -8.73 -19.34 -0.34
C LYS A 239 -7.95 -19.90 0.85
N ASN A 240 -6.86 -19.25 1.27
CA ASN A 240 -6.06 -19.71 2.39
C ASN A 240 -6.73 -19.34 3.72
N ASN A 241 -7.02 -20.36 4.55
CA ASN A 241 -7.68 -20.19 5.84
C ASN A 241 -6.79 -19.49 6.90
N TRP A 242 -5.47 -19.48 6.73
CA TRP A 242 -4.57 -18.72 7.59
C TRP A 242 -4.64 -17.21 7.32
N GLY A 243 -5.05 -16.82 6.11
CA GLY A 243 -5.06 -15.45 5.62
C GLY A 243 -3.95 -15.19 4.61
N PHE A 244 -3.79 -13.93 4.23
CA PHE A 244 -2.79 -13.52 3.25
C PHE A 244 -2.22 -12.12 3.51
N ILE A 245 -1.05 -11.86 2.93
CA ILE A 245 -0.53 -10.51 2.71
C ILE A 245 -0.43 -10.24 1.21
N LEU A 246 -0.98 -9.11 0.77
CA LEU A 246 -0.95 -8.68 -0.62
C LEU A 246 -0.35 -7.28 -0.70
N ILE A 247 0.73 -7.14 -1.47
CA ILE A 247 1.37 -5.87 -1.78
C ILE A 247 0.97 -5.47 -3.19
N VAL A 248 0.44 -4.26 -3.36
CA VAL A 248 0.00 -3.73 -4.66
C VAL A 248 0.61 -2.37 -4.88
N GLU A 249 1.38 -2.22 -5.94
CA GLU A 249 2.09 -0.98 -6.25
C GLU A 249 1.54 -0.29 -7.50
N GLY A 250 1.09 0.95 -7.35
CA GLY A 250 0.96 1.91 -8.44
C GLY A 250 2.29 2.60 -8.69
N SER A 251 3.22 1.91 -9.37
CA SER A 251 4.65 2.25 -9.43
C SER A 251 4.96 3.52 -10.23
N GLN A 252 4.09 3.89 -11.17
CA GLN A 252 4.40 4.90 -12.19
C GLN A 252 3.92 6.32 -11.83
N ILE A 253 3.26 6.50 -10.68
CA ILE A 253 2.97 7.84 -10.12
C ILE A 253 4.30 8.59 -9.92
N ASP A 254 5.28 7.91 -9.32
CA ASP A 254 6.66 8.37 -9.18
C ASP A 254 7.32 8.74 -10.50
N TRP A 255 7.18 7.89 -11.52
CA TRP A 255 7.78 8.15 -12.84
C TRP A 255 7.18 9.39 -13.50
N GLY A 256 5.87 9.62 -13.34
CA GLY A 256 5.22 10.87 -13.74
C GLY A 256 5.75 12.08 -12.96
N GLY A 257 6.00 11.90 -11.65
CA GLY A 257 6.64 12.89 -10.79
C GLY A 257 8.06 13.25 -11.24
N HIS A 258 8.91 12.27 -11.51
CA HIS A 258 10.27 12.47 -12.03
C HIS A 258 10.27 13.17 -13.39
N ALA A 259 9.31 12.83 -14.25
CA ALA A 259 9.15 13.45 -15.56
C ALA A 259 8.57 14.87 -15.50
N ASN A 260 8.08 15.32 -14.34
CA ASN A 260 7.27 16.54 -14.20
C ASN A 260 6.09 16.57 -15.20
N ASP A 261 5.48 15.41 -15.42
CA ASP A 261 4.38 15.20 -16.35
C ASP A 261 3.09 14.96 -15.56
N ALA A 262 2.25 15.99 -15.50
CA ALA A 262 1.02 15.95 -14.72
C ALA A 262 -0.02 15.00 -15.30
N GLU A 263 -0.13 14.88 -16.63
CA GLU A 263 -1.10 13.97 -17.25
C GLU A 263 -0.72 12.53 -16.95
N TYR A 264 0.57 12.21 -17.06
CA TYR A 264 1.10 10.91 -16.68
C TYR A 264 0.88 10.61 -15.19
N LEU A 265 1.32 11.50 -14.30
CA LEU A 265 1.18 11.32 -12.85
C LEU A 265 -0.28 11.13 -12.43
N ILE A 266 -1.17 12.01 -12.88
CA ILE A 266 -2.59 11.98 -12.50
C ILE A 266 -3.26 10.75 -13.09
N GLY A 267 -2.96 10.37 -14.34
CA GLY A 267 -3.49 9.15 -14.94
C GLY A 267 -3.13 7.88 -14.15
N GLU A 268 -1.89 7.79 -13.67
CA GLU A 268 -1.44 6.69 -12.80
C GLU A 268 -2.13 6.70 -11.42
N LEU A 269 -2.31 7.88 -10.82
CA LEU A 269 -3.03 8.01 -9.56
C LEU A 269 -4.49 7.55 -9.69
N LEU A 270 -5.17 7.91 -10.77
CA LEU A 270 -6.57 7.53 -10.97
C LEU A 270 -6.73 6.02 -11.19
N ASP A 271 -5.75 5.35 -11.83
CA ASP A 271 -5.72 3.88 -11.91
C ASP A 271 -5.46 3.23 -10.54
N PHE A 272 -4.57 3.82 -9.75
CA PHE A 272 -4.31 3.38 -8.39
C PHE A 272 -5.54 3.55 -7.48
N ASP A 273 -6.25 4.68 -7.57
CA ASP A 273 -7.48 4.95 -6.81
C ASP A 273 -8.60 3.94 -7.13
N LYS A 274 -8.78 3.53 -8.39
CA LYS A 274 -9.69 2.41 -8.75
C LYS A 274 -9.32 1.13 -7.99
N THR A 275 -8.02 0.85 -7.88
CA THR A 275 -7.51 -0.34 -7.18
C THR A 275 -7.72 -0.24 -5.68
N VAL A 276 -7.57 0.96 -5.09
CA VAL A 276 -7.93 1.25 -3.71
C VAL A 276 -9.42 0.96 -3.46
N GLY A 277 -10.31 1.42 -4.34
CA GLY A 277 -11.74 1.14 -4.27
C GLY A 277 -12.05 -0.37 -4.29
N LEU A 278 -11.34 -1.14 -5.11
CA LEU A 278 -11.46 -2.59 -5.19
C LEU A 278 -11.03 -3.28 -3.88
N ALA A 279 -9.90 -2.87 -3.30
CA ALA A 279 -9.41 -3.39 -2.02
C ALA A 279 -10.38 -3.07 -0.86
N LEU A 280 -10.92 -1.85 -0.82
CA LEU A 280 -11.93 -1.44 0.15
C LEU A 280 -13.23 -2.25 0.01
N ALA A 281 -13.67 -2.50 -1.22
CA ALA A 281 -14.85 -3.34 -1.48
C ALA A 281 -14.65 -4.79 -0.99
N PHE A 282 -13.46 -5.36 -1.20
CA PHE A 282 -13.09 -6.66 -0.66
C PHE A 282 -13.13 -6.66 0.87
N ALA A 283 -12.48 -5.68 1.50
CA ALA A 283 -12.39 -5.56 2.96
C ALA A 283 -13.76 -5.37 3.62
N ARG A 284 -14.65 -4.57 3.03
CA ARG A 284 -16.05 -4.42 3.48
C ARG A 284 -16.81 -5.74 3.46
N LYS A 285 -16.60 -6.52 2.40
CA LYS A 285 -17.30 -7.80 2.20
C LYS A 285 -16.80 -8.87 3.15
N ASN A 286 -15.50 -8.99 3.34
CA ASN A 286 -14.92 -10.07 4.14
C ASN A 286 -14.83 -9.73 5.63
N LYS A 287 -14.74 -8.44 6.01
CA LYS A 287 -14.63 -7.91 7.37
C LYS A 287 -13.41 -8.34 8.18
N GLU A 288 -12.57 -9.21 7.63
CA GLU A 288 -11.35 -9.73 8.26
C GLU A 288 -10.08 -9.23 7.52
N THR A 289 -10.16 -8.07 6.87
CA THR A 289 -9.03 -7.49 6.12
C THR A 289 -8.70 -6.10 6.62
N LEU A 290 -7.42 -5.88 6.91
CA LEU A 290 -6.81 -4.58 7.08
C LEU A 290 -6.31 -4.08 5.72
N VAL A 291 -6.78 -2.92 5.29
CA VAL A 291 -6.30 -2.21 4.09
C VAL A 291 -5.47 -1.03 4.54
N ILE A 292 -4.26 -0.91 4.03
CA ILE A 292 -3.34 0.20 4.27
C ILE A 292 -2.97 0.78 2.91
N VAL A 293 -3.10 2.10 2.75
CA VAL A 293 -2.65 2.82 1.55
C VAL A 293 -1.64 3.86 1.95
N THR A 294 -0.48 3.88 1.31
CA THR A 294 0.57 4.87 1.56
C THR A 294 1.49 5.04 0.34
N ALA A 295 2.60 5.76 0.51
CA ALA A 295 3.71 5.84 -0.44
C ALA A 295 5.04 5.60 0.28
N ASP A 296 6.06 5.25 -0.47
CA ASP A 296 7.45 5.17 -0.02
C ASP A 296 8.10 6.56 0.16
N HIS A 297 7.75 7.52 -0.69
CA HIS A 297 8.12 8.94 -0.63
C HIS A 297 7.17 9.81 -1.47
N GLU A 298 7.50 11.10 -1.60
CA GLU A 298 6.85 12.04 -2.52
C GLU A 298 7.82 12.34 -3.66
N THR A 299 7.31 12.50 -4.88
CA THR A 299 8.14 12.77 -6.05
C THR A 299 7.66 13.96 -6.87
N GLY A 300 8.62 14.82 -7.25
CA GLY A 300 8.40 15.99 -8.10
C GLY A 300 8.21 17.29 -7.31
N GLY A 301 8.02 17.21 -5.99
CA GLY A 301 7.53 18.33 -5.20
C GLY A 301 6.26 18.89 -5.81
N PHE A 302 5.34 17.98 -6.13
CA PHE A 302 4.11 18.22 -6.88
C PHE A 302 3.17 19.09 -6.07
N THR A 303 2.55 20.10 -6.70
CA THR A 303 1.62 21.01 -6.04
C THR A 303 0.51 21.40 -7.00
N LEU A 304 -0.71 21.52 -6.47
CA LEU A 304 -1.89 22.04 -7.16
C LEU A 304 -2.00 23.55 -6.88
N ALA A 305 -1.54 24.37 -7.82
CA ALA A 305 -1.47 25.82 -7.71
C ALA A 305 -2.57 26.50 -8.56
N PRO A 306 -2.92 27.77 -8.31
CA PRO A 306 -3.82 28.50 -9.21
C PRO A 306 -3.16 28.75 -10.58
N THR A 307 -3.96 28.80 -11.64
CA THR A 307 -3.49 29.27 -12.95
C THR A 307 -3.30 30.79 -12.91
N SER A 308 -2.06 31.26 -12.74
CA SER A 308 -1.76 32.69 -12.57
C SER A 308 -2.53 33.29 -11.38
N ASN A 309 -3.35 34.32 -11.60
CA ASN A 309 -4.20 34.93 -10.57
C ASN A 309 -5.63 34.37 -10.51
N ASP A 310 -5.95 33.32 -11.27
CA ASP A 310 -7.27 32.68 -11.24
C ASP A 310 -7.30 31.54 -10.20
N TYR A 311 -7.83 31.84 -9.02
CA TYR A 311 -8.01 30.88 -7.93
C TYR A 311 -9.18 29.92 -8.14
N ASN A 312 -9.93 30.01 -9.24
CA ASN A 312 -10.94 29.01 -9.62
C ASN A 312 -10.39 27.95 -10.60
N SER A 313 -9.13 28.06 -11.00
CA SER A 313 -8.47 27.14 -11.93
C SER A 313 -7.27 26.49 -11.26
N ILE A 314 -7.17 25.17 -11.33
CA ILE A 314 -6.05 24.41 -10.76
C ILE A 314 -5.07 24.06 -11.88
N GLN A 315 -3.81 24.41 -11.66
CA GLN A 315 -2.66 24.08 -12.48
C GLN A 315 -1.68 23.20 -11.67
N PRO A 316 -1.44 21.95 -12.10
CA PRO A 316 -0.37 21.14 -11.56
C PRO A 316 1.01 21.78 -11.78
N SER A 317 1.88 21.72 -10.77
CA SER A 317 3.21 22.32 -10.79
C SER A 317 4.21 21.41 -10.07
N PHE A 318 5.48 21.51 -10.45
CA PHE A 318 6.58 20.69 -9.93
C PHE A 318 7.74 21.60 -9.52
N SER A 319 8.42 21.27 -8.43
CA SER A 319 9.55 22.05 -7.90
C SER A 319 10.91 21.35 -8.04
N THR A 320 10.90 20.06 -8.33
CA THR A 320 12.10 19.23 -8.54
C THR A 320 11.75 18.09 -9.50
N GLY A 321 12.75 17.43 -10.09
CA GLY A 321 12.56 16.15 -10.80
C GLY A 321 12.98 14.95 -9.96
N GLY A 322 13.09 15.10 -8.64
CA GLY A 322 13.48 14.05 -7.70
C GLY A 322 12.49 13.91 -6.55
N HIS A 323 12.84 13.07 -5.58
CA HIS A 323 12.01 12.88 -4.39
C HIS A 323 12.12 14.08 -3.44
N SER A 324 11.16 14.23 -2.53
CA SER A 324 11.19 15.22 -1.45
C SER A 324 11.05 14.59 -0.06
N ALA A 325 11.37 15.39 0.96
CA ALA A 325 11.23 15.00 2.37
C ALA A 325 9.82 15.27 2.94
N THR A 326 8.81 15.43 2.07
CA THR A 326 7.42 15.64 2.46
C THR A 326 6.93 14.45 3.29
N TRP A 327 6.17 14.71 4.36
CA TRP A 327 5.53 13.63 5.11
C TRP A 327 4.46 12.96 4.25
N ILE A 328 4.44 11.64 4.29
CA ILE A 328 3.60 10.84 3.40
C ILE A 328 2.33 10.42 4.12
N PRO A 329 1.16 10.48 3.46
CA PRO A 329 -0.08 10.04 4.07
C PRO A 329 -0.14 8.52 4.22
N VAL A 330 -0.79 8.07 5.29
CA VAL A 330 -1.18 6.68 5.49
C VAL A 330 -2.68 6.66 5.71
N PHE A 331 -3.40 5.91 4.91
CA PHE A 331 -4.83 5.68 5.04
C PHE A 331 -5.06 4.23 5.49
N ALA A 332 -5.92 4.00 6.48
CA ALA A 332 -6.18 2.65 6.98
C ALA A 332 -7.68 2.38 7.17
N TYR A 333 -8.11 1.18 6.77
CA TYR A 333 -9.49 0.69 6.88
C TYR A 333 -9.51 -0.77 7.36
N GLY A 334 -10.53 -1.11 8.15
CA GLY A 334 -10.76 -2.47 8.64
C GLY A 334 -10.22 -2.71 10.05
N PRO A 335 -10.21 -3.97 10.52
CA PRO A 335 -9.80 -4.27 11.89
C PRO A 335 -8.31 -3.98 12.11
N GLY A 336 -7.98 -3.26 13.18
CA GLY A 336 -6.62 -2.80 13.50
C GLY A 336 -6.22 -1.45 12.85
N ALA A 337 -7.09 -0.85 12.02
CA ALA A 337 -6.81 0.42 11.35
C ALA A 337 -6.48 1.56 12.32
N GLU A 338 -7.02 1.55 13.54
CA GLU A 338 -6.78 2.59 14.55
C GLU A 338 -5.31 2.72 14.95
N LEU A 339 -4.49 1.70 14.70
CA LEU A 339 -3.04 1.72 14.95
C LEU A 339 -2.31 2.72 14.03
N PHE A 340 -2.89 3.08 12.89
CA PHE A 340 -2.24 3.89 11.84
C PHE A 340 -2.52 5.39 11.94
N GLY A 341 -3.19 5.85 13.00
CA GLY A 341 -3.36 7.28 13.27
C GLY A 341 -2.08 7.95 13.81
N GLY A 342 -1.92 9.25 13.54
CA GLY A 342 -0.84 10.09 14.08
C GLY A 342 0.38 10.23 13.15
N VAL A 343 1.48 10.78 13.68
CA VAL A 343 2.74 10.99 12.95
C VAL A 343 3.82 10.04 13.49
N TYR A 344 4.46 9.28 12.61
CA TYR A 344 5.43 8.24 13.01
C TYR A 344 6.49 7.95 11.94
N GLU A 345 7.48 7.10 12.24
CA GLU A 345 8.49 6.66 11.25
C GLU A 345 7.91 5.59 10.31
N ASN A 346 8.32 5.59 9.04
CA ASN A 346 7.87 4.60 8.06
C ASN A 346 8.09 3.13 8.49
N THR A 347 9.11 2.86 9.32
CA THR A 347 9.37 1.54 9.92
C THR A 347 8.22 1.01 10.78
N GLU A 348 7.41 1.90 11.36
CA GLU A 348 6.26 1.48 12.17
C GLU A 348 5.16 0.83 11.33
N ILE A 349 5.15 0.98 10.00
CA ILE A 349 4.19 0.27 9.14
C ILE A 349 4.32 -1.25 9.32
N TYR A 350 5.56 -1.78 9.29
CA TYR A 350 5.85 -3.17 9.61
C TYR A 350 5.34 -3.56 11.01
N HIS A 351 5.75 -2.80 12.04
CA HIS A 351 5.43 -3.13 13.43
C HIS A 351 3.93 -3.08 13.70
N LYS A 352 3.21 -2.13 13.09
CA LYS A 352 1.75 -2.01 13.20
C LYS A 352 1.01 -3.10 12.45
N MET A 353 1.50 -3.53 11.28
CA MET A 353 0.97 -4.72 10.59
C MET A 353 1.09 -5.96 11.48
N ILE A 354 2.28 -6.26 12.01
CA ILE A 354 2.48 -7.41 12.91
C ILE A 354 1.64 -7.32 14.18
N LYS A 355 1.54 -6.13 14.77
CA LYS A 355 0.72 -5.88 15.95
C LYS A 355 -0.76 -6.14 15.68
N SER A 356 -1.29 -5.70 14.53
CA SER A 356 -2.70 -5.93 14.16
C SER A 356 -3.06 -7.41 14.07
N LEU A 357 -2.13 -8.27 13.64
CA LEU A 357 -2.33 -9.72 13.56
C LEU A 357 -2.24 -10.42 14.93
N SER A 358 -1.64 -9.76 15.94
CA SER A 358 -1.29 -10.37 17.23
C SER A 358 -2.27 -10.03 18.36
N GLU A 359 -2.93 -8.86 18.35
CA GLU A 359 -3.75 -8.32 19.46
C GLU A 359 -5.17 -8.81 19.53
#